data_AF-A0A0Q8ZPR9-F1
#
_entry.id   AF-A0A0Q8ZPR9-F1
#
_cell.length_a   1.000
_cell.length_b   1.000
_cell.length_c   1.000
_cell.angle_alpha   90.00
_cell.angle_beta   90.00
_cell.angle_gamma   90.00
#
_symmetry.space_group_name_H-M   'P 1'
#
loop_
_entity.id
_entity.type
_entity.pdbx_description
1 polymer ?
#
loop_
_entity_poly.entity_id
_entity_poly.type
_entity_poly.pdbx_seq_one_letter_code
_entity_poly.pdbx_strand_id
1 'polypeptide(L)'
;MKLYKLLCFSFLIAVLTSCTFTENITINDNGTGNFAVDMDGSALMEMAGDQIGNQMGADAKKDIDSTFTFKQLFADKKDSIAKMSPEAQQEIKKLENFVVHTKMSAEKKQFLMTFTTDFKNVNELQDILQTASTLQKLEGGAAAASPMGSGFGNNNSKLSYTYDGKKFIRKATIDQQKLKEVKKDSAAAMSKMMFASSNYVIKYHFPKKIKKVSNPNALFSDDRKSITIQYTFTDYMENPDKLNFEVEFEK
;
A
#
# COMPACT_ATOMS: atom_id res chain seq x y z
N MET A 1 44.62 -5.42 -9.95
CA MET A 1 43.66 -4.46 -10.56
C MET A 1 42.40 -5.09 -11.17
N LYS A 2 42.35 -6.38 -11.54
CA LYS A 2 41.14 -7.01 -12.12
C LYS A 2 40.07 -7.42 -11.08
N LEU A 3 40.45 -7.76 -9.84
CA LEU A 3 39.49 -8.13 -8.78
C LEU A 3 38.72 -6.94 -8.20
N TYR A 4 39.35 -5.77 -8.03
CA TYR A 4 38.67 -4.57 -7.53
C TYR A 4 37.61 -4.05 -8.51
N LYS A 5 37.85 -4.19 -9.82
CA LYS A 5 36.85 -3.88 -10.85
C LYS A 5 35.66 -4.86 -10.83
N LEU A 6 35.89 -6.13 -10.48
CA LEU A 6 34.84 -7.14 -10.31
C LEU A 6 34.00 -6.90 -9.03
N LEU A 7 34.65 -6.48 -7.93
CA LEU A 7 34.00 -6.12 -6.67
C LEU A 7 33.17 -4.83 -6.79
N CYS A 8 33.65 -3.82 -7.51
CA CYS A 8 32.86 -2.62 -7.82
C CYS A 8 31.67 -2.93 -8.76
N PHE A 9 31.80 -3.89 -9.68
CA PHE A 9 30.69 -4.31 -10.54
C PHE A 9 29.63 -5.11 -9.77
N SER A 10 30.05 -5.92 -8.78
CA SER A 10 29.14 -6.62 -7.86
C SER A 10 28.40 -5.67 -6.91
N PHE A 11 29.00 -4.53 -6.55
CA PHE A 11 28.35 -3.52 -5.70
C PHE A 11 27.38 -2.63 -6.50
N LEU A 12 27.60 -2.47 -7.81
CA LEU A 12 26.69 -1.74 -8.70
C LEU A 12 25.41 -2.51 -9.06
N ILE A 13 25.44 -3.85 -8.99
CA ILE A 13 24.27 -4.72 -9.22
C ILE A 13 23.33 -4.76 -7.99
N ALA A 14 23.77 -4.24 -6.83
CA ALA A 14 23.01 -4.28 -5.58
C ALA A 14 21.94 -3.17 -5.45
N VAL A 15 21.79 -2.28 -6.43
CA VAL A 15 20.61 -1.40 -6.52
C VAL A 15 19.53 -2.15 -7.29
N LEU A 16 19.15 -3.32 -6.78
CA LEU A 16 17.97 -4.04 -7.23
C LEU A 16 16.78 -3.14 -6.93
N THR A 17 16.31 -2.45 -7.97
CA THR A 17 15.12 -1.62 -7.94
C THR A 17 13.98 -2.50 -7.42
N SER A 18 13.39 -2.09 -6.31
CA SER A 18 12.30 -2.81 -5.67
C SER A 18 10.99 -2.06 -5.88
N CYS A 19 9.85 -2.72 -5.71
CA CYS A 19 8.59 -2.00 -5.61
C CYS A 19 8.65 -1.06 -4.39
N THR A 20 8.05 0.13 -4.49
CA THR A 20 7.94 1.05 -3.35
C THR A 20 6.48 1.39 -3.10
N PHE A 21 6.06 1.19 -1.86
CA PHE A 21 4.75 1.61 -1.37
C PHE A 21 4.95 2.88 -0.54
N THR A 22 4.24 3.95 -0.87
CA THR A 22 4.26 5.19 -0.09
C THR A 22 2.85 5.46 0.45
N GLU A 23 2.67 5.30 1.75
CA GLU A 23 1.46 5.67 2.47
C GLU A 23 1.56 7.15 2.88
N ASN A 24 0.68 7.97 2.32
CA ASN A 24 0.59 9.39 2.58
C ASN A 24 -0.69 9.70 3.38
N ILE A 25 -0.54 10.46 4.46
CA ILE A 25 -1.67 11.05 5.18
C ILE A 25 -1.41 12.55 5.30
N THR A 26 -2.37 13.36 4.88
CA THR A 26 -2.39 14.80 5.20
C THR A 26 -3.58 15.07 6.12
N ILE A 27 -3.31 15.58 7.32
CA ILE A 27 -4.34 15.97 8.28
C ILE A 27 -4.45 17.50 8.32
N ASN A 28 -5.68 18.02 8.23
CA ASN A 28 -6.00 19.43 8.34
C ASN A 28 -6.33 19.83 9.79
N ASP A 29 -6.37 21.13 10.08
CA ASP A 29 -6.67 21.67 11.42
C ASP A 29 -7.99 21.16 12.03
N ASN A 30 -9.00 20.92 11.18
CA ASN A 30 -10.32 20.44 11.58
C ASN A 30 -10.40 18.90 11.70
N GLY A 31 -9.28 18.18 11.53
CA GLY A 31 -9.21 16.72 11.61
C GLY A 31 -9.63 15.98 10.33
N THR A 32 -10.10 16.69 9.29
CA THR A 32 -10.29 16.10 7.96
C THR A 32 -8.96 15.96 7.25
N GLY A 33 -8.95 15.28 6.11
CA GLY A 33 -7.71 15.13 5.36
C GLY A 33 -7.83 14.23 4.15
N ASN A 34 -6.67 13.92 3.59
CA ASN A 34 -6.53 13.01 2.46
C ASN A 34 -5.57 11.88 2.81
N PHE A 35 -5.93 10.69 2.37
CA PHE A 35 -5.11 9.48 2.44
C PHE A 35 -4.80 9.02 1.03
N ALA A 36 -3.54 8.69 0.78
CA ALA A 36 -3.10 8.12 -0.48
C ALA A 36 -2.11 6.98 -0.25
N VAL A 37 -2.18 5.95 -1.08
CA VAL A 37 -1.13 4.94 -1.19
C VAL A 37 -0.64 4.90 -2.61
N ASP A 38 0.61 5.30 -2.79
CA ASP A 38 1.31 5.22 -4.06
C ASP A 38 2.09 3.92 -4.13
N MET A 39 1.95 3.22 -5.24
CA MET A 39 2.67 2.00 -5.56
C MET A 39 3.47 2.24 -6.82
N ASP A 40 4.78 2.20 -6.69
CA ASP A 40 5.70 2.21 -7.81
C ASP A 40 6.25 0.80 -8.02
N GLY A 41 5.66 0.10 -9.00
CA GLY A 41 6.11 -1.20 -9.46
C GLY A 41 6.89 -1.13 -10.77
N SER A 42 7.43 0.03 -11.15
CA SER A 42 8.21 0.18 -12.38
C SER A 42 9.41 -0.76 -12.41
N ALA A 43 10.03 -1.00 -11.25
CA ALA A 43 11.09 -2.00 -11.10
C ALA A 43 10.64 -3.44 -11.45
N LEU A 44 9.41 -3.81 -11.09
CA LEU A 44 8.83 -5.09 -11.48
C LEU A 44 8.63 -5.17 -12.98
N MET A 45 8.23 -4.07 -13.63
CA MET A 45 8.14 -4.01 -15.09
C MET A 45 9.50 -4.18 -15.76
N GLU A 46 10.58 -3.69 -15.16
CA GLU A 46 11.94 -3.93 -15.67
C GLU A 46 12.36 -5.40 -15.57
N MET A 47 11.97 -6.10 -14.51
CA MET A 47 12.36 -7.49 -14.26
C MET A 47 11.46 -8.52 -14.96
N ALA A 48 10.15 -8.28 -14.98
CA ALA A 48 9.12 -9.24 -15.37
C ALA A 48 8.10 -8.66 -16.36
N GLY A 49 8.38 -7.50 -16.97
CA GLY A 49 7.48 -6.82 -17.91
C GLY A 49 7.06 -7.68 -19.09
N ASP A 50 7.95 -8.54 -19.61
CA ASP A 50 7.63 -9.47 -20.70
C ASP A 50 6.63 -10.54 -20.26
N GLN A 51 6.75 -11.06 -19.02
CA GLN A 51 5.82 -12.06 -18.49
C GLN A 51 4.46 -11.45 -18.19
N ILE A 52 4.44 -10.27 -17.56
CA ILE A 52 3.23 -9.49 -17.31
C ILE A 52 2.56 -9.13 -18.65
N GLY A 53 3.35 -8.72 -19.64
CA GLY A 53 2.85 -8.37 -20.95
C GLY A 53 2.25 -9.56 -21.70
N ASN A 54 2.84 -10.74 -21.57
CA ASN A 54 2.26 -11.97 -22.12
C ASN A 54 0.95 -12.37 -21.44
N GLN A 55 0.76 -12.06 -20.14
CA GLN A 55 -0.50 -12.29 -19.44
C GLN A 55 -1.60 -11.28 -19.82
N MET A 56 -1.21 -10.02 -20.04
CA MET A 56 -2.14 -8.95 -20.43
C MET A 56 -2.46 -8.94 -21.93
N GLY A 57 -1.75 -9.74 -22.74
CA GLY A 57 -2.02 -9.89 -24.17
C GLY A 57 -1.84 -8.58 -24.95
N ALA A 58 -2.73 -8.30 -25.90
CA ALA A 58 -2.63 -7.12 -26.78
C ALA A 58 -2.68 -5.79 -26.02
N ASP A 59 -3.23 -5.77 -24.80
CA ASP A 59 -3.33 -4.56 -23.98
C ASP A 59 -2.03 -4.24 -23.22
N ALA A 60 -1.08 -5.19 -23.13
CA ALA A 60 0.25 -4.94 -22.58
C ALA A 60 1.07 -3.91 -23.37
N LYS A 61 0.80 -3.78 -24.67
CA LYS A 61 1.50 -2.87 -25.57
C LYS A 61 0.92 -1.47 -25.59
N LYS A 62 -0.23 -1.25 -24.93
CA LYS A 62 -0.88 0.05 -24.88
C LYS A 62 -0.44 0.78 -23.62
N ASP A 63 -0.13 2.05 -23.78
CA ASP A 63 -0.04 2.95 -22.64
C ASP A 63 -1.43 3.05 -21.99
N ILE A 64 -1.50 2.75 -20.70
CA ILE A 64 -2.69 2.86 -19.88
C ILE A 64 -2.51 4.06 -18.96
N ASP A 65 -3.42 5.03 -19.05
CA ASP A 65 -3.62 6.07 -18.06
C ASP A 65 -5.11 6.08 -17.74
N SER A 66 -5.48 5.38 -16.67
CA SER A 66 -6.87 5.12 -16.32
C SER A 66 -7.18 5.53 -14.89
N THR A 67 -8.41 5.97 -14.69
CA THR A 67 -8.94 6.30 -13.38
C THR A 67 -10.30 5.65 -13.24
N PHE A 68 -10.54 4.97 -12.13
CA PHE A 68 -11.86 4.49 -11.77
C PHE A 68 -12.17 4.80 -10.31
N THR A 69 -13.45 4.84 -10.00
CA THR A 69 -13.93 5.03 -8.62
C THR A 69 -14.57 3.74 -8.13
N PHE A 70 -14.39 3.42 -6.86
CA PHE A 70 -15.07 2.28 -6.26
C PHE A 70 -16.60 2.43 -6.32
N LYS A 71 -17.11 3.66 -6.23
CA LYS A 71 -18.52 3.94 -6.46
C LYS A 71 -19.04 3.45 -7.82
N GLN A 72 -18.27 3.68 -8.88
CA GLN A 72 -18.60 3.16 -10.22
C GLN A 72 -18.51 1.63 -10.24
N LEU A 73 -17.43 1.05 -9.71
CA LEU A 73 -17.26 -0.40 -9.63
C LEU A 73 -18.41 -1.08 -8.87
N PHE A 74 -18.91 -0.47 -7.81
CA PHE A 74 -20.01 -1.01 -7.01
C PHE A 74 -21.35 -0.95 -7.74
N ALA A 75 -21.58 0.11 -8.52
CA ALA A 75 -22.76 0.19 -9.37
C ALA A 75 -22.73 -0.94 -10.42
N ASP A 76 -21.59 -1.18 -11.04
CA ASP A 76 -21.40 -2.22 -12.07
C ASP A 76 -21.47 -3.64 -11.49
N LYS A 77 -21.07 -3.82 -10.23
CA LYS A 77 -21.04 -5.12 -9.53
C LYS A 77 -22.16 -5.31 -8.51
N LYS A 78 -23.23 -4.51 -8.57
CA LYS A 78 -24.34 -4.50 -7.58
C LYS A 78 -24.90 -5.89 -7.29
N ASP A 79 -25.12 -6.71 -8.32
CA ASP A 79 -25.68 -8.05 -8.19
C ASP A 79 -24.72 -9.04 -7.51
N SER A 80 -23.41 -8.85 -7.69
CA SER A 80 -22.38 -9.66 -7.02
C SER A 80 -22.26 -9.26 -5.56
N ILE A 81 -22.27 -7.95 -5.27
CA ILE A 81 -22.23 -7.39 -3.91
C ILE A 81 -23.44 -7.84 -3.10
N ALA A 82 -24.63 -7.86 -3.70
CA ALA A 82 -25.87 -8.30 -3.03
C ALA A 82 -25.83 -9.76 -2.56
N LYS A 83 -24.98 -10.60 -3.16
CA LYS A 83 -24.81 -12.02 -2.78
C LYS A 83 -23.78 -12.24 -1.67
N MET A 84 -23.06 -11.19 -1.27
CA MET A 84 -22.03 -11.27 -0.22
C MET A 84 -22.66 -11.24 1.17
N SER A 85 -21.93 -11.68 2.20
CA SER A 85 -22.40 -11.59 3.58
C SER A 85 -22.55 -10.13 4.02
N PRO A 86 -23.44 -9.83 4.99
CA PRO A 86 -23.62 -8.47 5.49
C PRO A 86 -22.33 -7.81 5.96
N GLU A 87 -21.42 -8.58 6.57
CA GLU A 87 -20.12 -8.11 7.03
C GLU A 87 -19.24 -7.70 5.83
N ALA A 88 -19.21 -8.51 4.78
CA ALA A 88 -18.45 -8.19 3.58
C ALA A 88 -19.01 -6.97 2.84
N GLN A 89 -20.35 -6.82 2.78
CA GLN A 89 -20.98 -5.63 2.22
C GLN A 89 -20.61 -4.36 2.99
N GLN A 90 -20.53 -4.43 4.32
CA GLN A 90 -20.08 -3.32 5.16
C GLN A 90 -18.62 -2.94 4.92
N GLU A 91 -17.73 -3.93 4.79
CA GLU A 91 -16.31 -3.66 4.48
C GLU A 91 -16.14 -3.04 3.09
N ILE A 92 -16.86 -3.54 2.08
CA ILE A 92 -16.85 -2.98 0.72
C ILE A 92 -17.34 -1.53 0.72
N LYS A 93 -18.42 -1.23 1.45
CA LYS A 93 -18.98 0.12 1.50
C LYS A 93 -18.00 1.17 2.00
N LYS A 94 -17.07 0.81 2.89
CA LYS A 94 -16.02 1.74 3.38
C LYS A 94 -15.06 2.18 2.28
N LEU A 95 -14.98 1.41 1.19
CA LEU A 95 -14.12 1.71 0.05
C LEU A 95 -14.81 2.60 -0.99
N GLU A 96 -16.10 2.95 -0.83
CA GLU A 96 -16.90 3.66 -1.84
C GLU A 96 -16.26 4.96 -2.33
N ASN A 97 -15.57 5.67 -1.44
CA ASN A 97 -14.92 6.96 -1.71
C ASN A 97 -13.48 6.83 -2.22
N PHE A 98 -12.99 5.61 -2.47
CA PHE A 98 -11.66 5.44 -3.04
C PHE A 98 -11.68 5.70 -4.55
N VAL A 99 -10.65 6.41 -4.99
CA VAL A 99 -10.30 6.60 -6.39
C VAL A 99 -9.00 5.84 -6.65
N VAL A 100 -8.96 5.10 -7.74
CA VAL A 100 -7.77 4.38 -8.17
C VAL A 100 -7.31 4.97 -9.48
N HIS A 101 -6.06 5.41 -9.50
CA HIS A 101 -5.40 5.91 -10.69
C HIS A 101 -4.27 4.96 -11.06
N THR A 102 -4.22 4.52 -12.32
CA THR A 102 -3.21 3.58 -12.81
C THR A 102 -2.53 4.16 -14.03
N LYS A 103 -1.20 4.19 -14.01
CA LYS A 103 -0.36 4.47 -15.17
C LYS A 103 0.53 3.29 -15.47
N MET A 104 0.41 2.74 -16.67
CA MET A 104 1.25 1.64 -17.13
C MET A 104 1.75 1.93 -18.53
N SER A 105 3.05 1.73 -18.76
CA SER A 105 3.66 1.85 -20.08
C SER A 105 4.78 0.84 -20.21
N ALA A 106 4.65 -0.08 -21.16
CA ALA A 106 5.71 -1.04 -21.45
C ALA A 106 6.96 -0.35 -22.04
N GLU A 107 6.77 0.67 -22.89
CA GLU A 107 7.88 1.43 -23.48
C GLU A 107 8.68 2.19 -22.41
N LYS A 108 7.98 2.87 -21.49
CA LYS A 108 8.62 3.62 -20.39
C LYS A 108 9.00 2.73 -19.21
N LYS A 109 8.70 1.42 -19.26
CA LYS A 109 8.84 0.45 -18.16
C LYS A 109 8.22 0.96 -16.86
N GLN A 110 7.07 1.62 -16.99
CA GLN A 110 6.40 2.29 -15.89
C GLN A 110 5.20 1.49 -15.42
N PHE A 111 5.08 1.34 -14.11
CA PHE A 111 3.85 0.89 -13.47
C PHE A 111 3.64 1.65 -12.16
N LEU A 112 2.73 2.62 -12.21
CA LEU A 112 2.34 3.42 -11.07
C LEU A 112 0.86 3.20 -10.78
N MET A 113 0.53 2.98 -9.51
CA MET A 113 -0.84 2.96 -9.05
C MET A 113 -0.99 3.79 -7.79
N THR A 114 -2.01 4.64 -7.76
CA THR A 114 -2.32 5.49 -6.62
C THR A 114 -3.75 5.24 -6.18
N PHE A 115 -3.92 4.82 -4.93
CA PHE A 115 -5.21 4.73 -4.24
C PHE A 115 -5.39 6.01 -3.43
N THR A 116 -6.49 6.72 -3.58
CA THR A 116 -6.75 7.95 -2.81
C THR A 116 -8.14 7.96 -2.23
N THR A 117 -8.29 8.57 -1.06
CA THR A 117 -9.59 8.88 -0.47
C THR A 117 -9.48 10.08 0.47
N ASP A 118 -10.57 10.82 0.59
CA ASP A 118 -10.71 11.86 1.61
C ASP A 118 -11.40 11.28 2.85
N PHE A 119 -10.96 11.73 4.03
CA PHE A 119 -11.55 11.32 5.30
C PHE A 119 -12.04 12.54 6.09
N LYS A 120 -13.11 12.35 6.86
CA LYS A 120 -13.56 13.37 7.82
C LYS A 120 -12.88 13.20 9.17
N ASN A 121 -12.53 11.96 9.49
CA ASN A 121 -11.80 11.60 10.70
C ASN A 121 -10.81 10.47 10.38
N VAL A 122 -9.59 10.54 10.91
CA VAL A 122 -8.56 9.50 10.67
C VAL A 122 -9.00 8.11 11.10
N ASN A 123 -9.93 7.98 12.05
CA ASN A 123 -10.47 6.70 12.50
C ASN A 123 -11.26 5.96 11.39
N GLU A 124 -11.64 6.66 10.32
CA GLU A 124 -12.30 6.10 9.14
C GLU A 124 -11.30 5.35 8.23
N LEU A 125 -10.00 5.63 8.35
CA LEU A 125 -8.98 5.05 7.51
C LEU A 125 -8.84 3.54 7.74
N GLN A 126 -8.70 2.82 6.65
CA GLN A 126 -8.50 1.37 6.62
C GLN A 126 -7.11 1.01 6.13
N ASP A 127 -6.69 -0.21 6.48
CA ASP A 127 -5.45 -0.79 5.97
C ASP A 127 -5.58 -1.09 4.47
N ILE A 128 -4.58 -0.66 3.68
CA ILE A 128 -4.54 -0.89 2.24
C ILE A 128 -4.54 -2.38 1.87
N LEU A 129 -3.98 -3.27 2.70
CA LEU A 129 -4.07 -4.72 2.47
C LEU A 129 -5.51 -5.24 2.59
N GLN A 130 -6.32 -4.63 3.47
CA GLN A 130 -7.74 -4.96 3.59
C GLN A 130 -8.52 -4.44 2.38
N THR A 131 -8.20 -3.22 1.92
CA THR A 131 -8.74 -2.66 0.68
C THR A 131 -8.45 -3.54 -0.53
N ALA A 132 -7.18 -3.95 -0.69
CA ALA A 132 -6.74 -4.84 -1.76
C ALA A 132 -7.43 -6.20 -1.67
N SER A 133 -7.45 -6.84 -0.50
CA SER A 133 -8.14 -8.12 -0.28
C SER A 133 -9.63 -8.05 -0.59
N THR A 134 -10.26 -6.90 -0.36
CA THR A 134 -11.69 -6.68 -0.64
C THR A 134 -11.95 -6.54 -2.14
N LEU A 135 -11.10 -5.82 -2.86
CA LEU A 135 -11.13 -5.76 -4.33
C LEU A 135 -11.02 -7.15 -4.96
N GLN A 136 -10.09 -7.97 -4.47
CA GLN A 136 -9.88 -9.34 -4.98
C GLN A 136 -11.15 -10.20 -4.87
N LYS A 137 -11.87 -10.07 -3.76
CA LYS A 137 -13.14 -10.80 -3.53
C LYS A 137 -14.25 -10.33 -4.47
N LEU A 138 -14.27 -9.04 -4.83
CA LEU A 138 -15.28 -8.45 -5.73
C LEU A 138 -15.12 -8.87 -7.19
N GLU A 139 -13.89 -9.04 -7.65
CA GLU A 139 -13.60 -9.38 -9.04
C GLU A 139 -13.65 -10.90 -9.34
N GLY A 140 -13.92 -11.73 -8.32
CA GLY A 140 -14.24 -13.15 -8.51
C GLY A 140 -13.15 -13.94 -9.23
N GLY A 141 -11.94 -14.02 -8.65
CA GLY A 141 -10.86 -14.88 -9.14
C GLY A 141 -10.23 -14.47 -10.48
N ALA A 142 -10.88 -13.64 -11.30
CA ALA A 142 -10.29 -13.07 -12.52
C ALA A 142 -9.09 -12.16 -12.21
N ALA A 143 -9.08 -11.55 -11.01
CA ALA A 143 -7.95 -10.81 -10.47
C ALA A 143 -6.73 -11.70 -10.17
N ALA A 144 -6.89 -13.04 -10.08
CA ALA A 144 -5.74 -13.94 -9.96
C ALA A 144 -4.84 -13.90 -11.21
N ALA A 145 -5.34 -13.40 -12.34
CA ALA A 145 -4.59 -13.16 -13.58
C ALA A 145 -4.11 -11.70 -13.74
N SER A 146 -4.59 -10.76 -12.91
CA SER A 146 -4.08 -9.39 -12.89
C SER A 146 -2.85 -9.32 -11.97
N PRO A 147 -1.75 -8.64 -12.37
CA PRO A 147 -0.55 -8.47 -11.54
C PRO A 147 -0.83 -7.92 -10.13
N MET A 148 -2.00 -7.28 -9.94
CA MET A 148 -2.47 -6.65 -8.72
C MET A 148 -3.42 -7.51 -7.85
N GLY A 149 -3.97 -8.60 -8.39
CA GLY A 149 -5.16 -9.23 -7.81
C GLY A 149 -4.93 -10.51 -7.00
N SER A 150 -3.68 -10.96 -6.86
CA SER A 150 -3.33 -12.10 -5.98
C SER A 150 -2.06 -11.85 -5.15
N GLY A 151 -1.39 -10.72 -5.36
CA GLY A 151 -0.01 -10.51 -4.93
C GLY A 151 0.21 -9.73 -3.64
N PHE A 152 -0.76 -9.01 -3.07
CA PHE A 152 -0.44 -8.19 -1.88
C PHE A 152 -0.37 -8.99 -0.57
N GLY A 153 -0.99 -10.17 -0.54
CA GLY A 153 -1.10 -10.98 0.66
C GLY A 153 -1.98 -10.34 1.74
N ASN A 154 -2.01 -10.98 2.91
CA ASN A 154 -2.71 -10.50 4.10
C ASN A 154 -1.78 -10.74 5.30
N ASN A 155 -1.56 -9.72 6.13
CA ASN A 155 -0.73 -9.81 7.34
C ASN A 155 -1.56 -10.05 8.63
N ASN A 156 -2.88 -10.24 8.52
CA ASN A 156 -3.84 -10.39 9.62
C ASN A 156 -3.78 -9.26 10.65
N SER A 157 -3.30 -8.09 10.24
CA SER A 157 -3.30 -6.92 11.07
C SER A 157 -4.49 -6.03 10.74
N LYS A 158 -4.97 -5.33 11.75
CA LYS A 158 -5.91 -4.23 11.62
C LYS A 158 -5.22 -2.96 12.07
N LEU A 159 -4.98 -2.06 11.12
CA LEU A 159 -4.52 -0.72 11.43
C LEU A 159 -5.66 0.11 12.00
N SER A 160 -5.31 0.93 12.98
CA SER A 160 -6.17 1.93 13.59
C SER A 160 -5.37 3.22 13.73
N TYR A 161 -6.07 4.32 13.51
CA TYR A 161 -5.53 5.66 13.58
C TYR A 161 -6.37 6.47 14.56
N THR A 162 -5.73 7.34 15.34
CA THR A 162 -6.43 8.31 16.18
C THR A 162 -5.73 9.65 16.14
N TYR A 163 -6.51 10.74 16.10
CA TYR A 163 -6.01 12.11 16.17
C TYR A 163 -6.95 12.98 17.00
N ASP A 164 -6.41 13.67 18.01
CA ASP A 164 -7.18 14.55 18.91
C ASP A 164 -6.70 16.01 18.89
N GLY A 165 -5.84 16.37 17.93
CA GLY A 165 -5.22 17.70 17.84
C GLY A 165 -4.03 17.94 18.77
N LYS A 166 -3.72 17.01 19.69
CA LYS A 166 -2.54 17.01 20.58
C LYS A 166 -1.61 15.84 20.30
N LYS A 167 -2.18 14.70 19.92
CA LYS A 167 -1.48 13.48 19.54
C LYS A 167 -2.09 12.83 18.31
N PHE A 168 -1.23 12.17 17.55
CA PHE A 168 -1.61 11.20 16.54
C PHE A 168 -1.05 9.83 16.94
N ILE A 169 -1.83 8.77 16.75
CA ILE A 169 -1.41 7.40 17.04
C ILE A 169 -1.77 6.52 15.86
N ARG A 170 -0.80 5.72 15.41
CA ARG A 170 -0.99 4.60 14.49
C ARG A 170 -0.72 3.31 15.22
N LYS A 171 -1.68 2.37 15.16
CA LYS A 171 -1.59 1.09 15.87
C LYS A 171 -2.13 -0.07 15.04
N ALA A 172 -1.28 -1.06 14.80
CA ALA A 172 -1.63 -2.38 14.30
C ALA A 172 -2.07 -3.27 15.46
N THR A 173 -3.20 -3.93 15.26
CA THR A 173 -3.68 -5.03 16.12
C THR A 173 -3.65 -6.32 15.32
N ILE A 174 -2.92 -7.32 15.81
CA ILE A 174 -2.77 -8.60 15.11
C ILE A 174 -3.82 -9.59 15.61
N ASP A 175 -4.58 -10.17 14.69
CA ASP A 175 -5.48 -11.28 15.02
C ASP A 175 -4.67 -12.58 15.18
N GLN A 176 -4.30 -12.89 16.43
CA GLN A 176 -3.46 -14.05 16.74
C GLN A 176 -4.11 -15.40 16.36
N GLN A 177 -5.44 -15.47 16.23
CA GLN A 177 -6.13 -16.71 15.86
C GLN A 177 -5.97 -17.03 14.37
N LYS A 178 -5.80 -16.00 13.52
CA LYS A 178 -5.65 -16.12 12.06
C LYS A 178 -4.21 -16.26 11.57
N LEU A 179 -3.21 -15.99 12.42
CA LEU A 179 -1.78 -16.19 12.10
C LEU A 179 -1.43 -17.63 11.67
N LYS A 180 -2.20 -18.63 12.10
CA LYS A 180 -1.99 -20.04 11.74
C LYS A 180 -2.44 -20.36 10.30
N GLU A 181 -3.34 -19.57 9.72
CA GLU A 181 -3.88 -19.79 8.37
C GLU A 181 -2.91 -19.28 7.29
N VAL A 182 -2.20 -18.17 7.54
CA VAL A 182 -1.23 -17.56 6.59
C VAL A 182 -0.06 -18.49 6.27
N LYS A 183 0.37 -19.34 7.21
CA LYS A 183 1.47 -20.29 6.98
C LYS A 183 1.16 -21.38 5.95
N LYS A 184 -0.12 -21.53 5.54
CA LYS A 184 -0.55 -22.52 4.53
C LYS A 184 -0.99 -21.90 3.21
N ASP A 185 -1.01 -20.57 3.08
CA ASP A 185 -1.46 -19.90 1.86
C ASP A 185 -0.30 -19.72 0.87
N SER A 186 -0.38 -20.39 -0.27
CA SER A 186 0.62 -20.30 -1.34
C SER A 186 0.70 -18.90 -1.98
N ALA A 187 -0.37 -18.11 -1.95
CA ALA A 187 -0.38 -16.75 -2.45
C ALA A 187 0.47 -15.82 -1.57
N ALA A 188 0.42 -16.01 -0.24
CA ALA A 188 1.24 -15.27 0.72
C ALA A 188 2.75 -15.60 0.59
N ALA A 189 3.09 -16.81 0.15
CA ALA A 189 4.48 -17.19 -0.09
C ALA A 189 5.06 -16.55 -1.37
N MET A 190 4.27 -16.49 -2.45
CA MET A 190 4.67 -15.82 -3.69
C MET A 190 4.76 -14.30 -3.54
N SER A 191 3.79 -13.68 -2.87
CA SER A 191 3.83 -12.24 -2.56
C SER A 191 5.08 -11.87 -1.76
N LYS A 192 5.41 -12.69 -0.75
CA LYS A 192 6.60 -12.49 0.06
C LYS A 192 7.88 -12.51 -0.77
N MET A 193 8.01 -13.43 -1.74
CA MET A 193 9.19 -13.45 -2.61
C MET A 193 9.22 -12.25 -3.58
N MET A 194 8.07 -11.90 -4.14
CA MET A 194 7.93 -10.80 -5.10
C MET A 194 8.22 -9.43 -4.49
N PHE A 195 7.81 -9.21 -3.24
CA PHE A 195 7.97 -7.95 -2.53
C PHE A 195 9.05 -7.98 -1.44
N ALA A 196 9.89 -9.01 -1.39
CA ALA A 196 10.92 -9.18 -0.36
C ALA A 196 11.89 -7.98 -0.26
N SER A 197 12.26 -7.43 -1.42
CA SER A 197 13.16 -6.26 -1.52
C SER A 197 12.41 -4.93 -1.45
N SER A 198 11.08 -4.94 -1.41
CA SER A 198 10.24 -3.75 -1.49
C SER A 198 10.29 -2.93 -0.20
N ASN A 199 10.06 -1.63 -0.37
CA ASN A 199 10.00 -0.68 0.73
C ASN A 199 8.56 -0.26 1.02
N TYR A 200 8.28 0.00 2.29
CA TYR A 200 7.05 0.63 2.74
C TYR A 200 7.40 1.94 3.45
N VAL A 201 7.06 3.07 2.81
CA VAL A 201 7.40 4.42 3.23
C VAL A 201 6.14 5.11 3.75
N ILE A 202 6.22 5.64 4.96
CA ILE A 202 5.17 6.44 5.57
C ILE A 202 5.56 7.90 5.42
N LYS A 203 4.66 8.72 4.87
CA LYS A 203 4.83 10.19 4.74
C LYS A 203 3.59 10.89 5.27
N TYR A 204 3.63 11.33 6.52
CA TYR A 204 2.47 11.99 7.13
C TYR A 204 2.74 13.47 7.34
N HIS A 205 1.78 14.30 6.93
CA HIS A 205 1.75 15.75 7.12
C HIS A 205 0.67 16.11 8.14
N PHE A 206 1.07 16.89 9.14
CA PHE A 206 0.20 17.33 10.22
C PHE A 206 0.04 18.85 10.19
N PRO A 207 -1.08 19.38 10.70
CA PRO A 207 -1.30 20.82 10.63
C PRO A 207 -0.43 21.59 11.64
N LYS A 208 0.00 20.92 12.72
CA LYS A 208 0.83 21.46 13.79
C LYS A 208 2.27 20.95 13.72
N LYS A 209 3.19 21.76 14.25
CA LYS A 209 4.58 21.37 14.42
C LYS A 209 4.69 20.17 15.35
N ILE A 210 5.55 19.24 14.97
CA ILE A 210 5.80 18.02 15.70
C ILE A 210 6.85 18.28 16.78
N LYS A 211 6.50 17.94 18.01
CA LYS A 211 7.39 17.99 19.16
C LYS A 211 8.21 16.72 19.29
N LYS A 212 7.54 15.56 19.18
CA LYS A 212 8.15 14.24 19.41
C LYS A 212 7.46 13.18 18.56
N VAL A 213 8.24 12.19 18.13
CA VAL A 213 7.76 10.95 17.50
C VAL A 213 8.33 9.79 18.30
N SER A 214 7.53 8.74 18.55
CA SER A 214 8.00 7.56 19.29
C SER A 214 8.94 6.68 18.46
N ASN A 215 8.82 6.71 17.14
CA ASN A 215 9.72 6.01 16.24
C ASN A 215 11.07 6.76 16.11
N PRO A 216 12.20 6.15 16.50
CA PRO A 216 13.51 6.80 16.50
C PRO A 216 14.08 7.04 15.09
N ASN A 217 13.56 6.34 14.07
CA ASN A 217 14.01 6.44 12.67
C ASN A 217 13.19 7.46 11.88
N ALA A 218 12.28 8.20 12.52
CA ALA A 218 11.47 9.21 11.85
C ALA A 218 12.32 10.41 11.41
N LEU A 219 12.26 10.74 10.13
CA LEU A 219 12.81 11.95 9.56
C LEU A 219 11.76 13.07 9.57
N PHE A 220 12.18 14.31 9.77
CA PHE A 220 11.30 15.47 9.82
C PHE A 220 11.47 16.35 8.58
N SER A 221 10.40 16.96 8.11
CA SER A 221 10.49 18.08 7.16
C SER A 221 11.07 19.34 7.83
N ASP A 222 11.57 20.28 7.03
CA ASP A 222 12.17 21.53 7.51
C ASP A 222 11.21 22.38 8.35
N ASP A 223 9.92 22.39 7.99
CA ASP A 223 8.86 23.09 8.74
C ASP A 223 8.42 22.35 10.02
N ARG A 224 8.96 21.14 10.25
CA ARG A 224 8.64 20.22 11.35
C ARG A 224 7.18 19.80 11.39
N LYS A 225 6.46 19.84 10.27
CA LYS A 225 5.05 19.41 10.17
C LYS A 225 4.87 18.03 9.57
N SER A 226 5.91 17.48 8.96
CA SER A 226 5.83 16.17 8.30
C SER A 226 6.84 15.20 8.89
N ILE A 227 6.47 13.92 8.88
CA ILE A 227 7.38 12.81 9.14
C ILE A 227 7.55 11.94 7.90
N THR A 228 8.73 11.36 7.75
CA THR A 228 8.97 10.22 6.86
C THR A 228 9.57 9.07 7.64
N ILE A 229 8.99 7.88 7.54
CA ILE A 229 9.51 6.65 8.15
C ILE A 229 9.57 5.56 7.08
N GLN A 230 10.73 4.94 6.91
CA GLN A 230 10.91 3.85 5.96
C GLN A 230 11.01 2.52 6.70
N TYR A 231 10.25 1.53 6.21
CA TYR A 231 10.30 0.14 6.62
C TYR A 231 10.56 -0.75 5.41
N THR A 232 10.98 -1.97 5.65
CA THR A 232 10.90 -3.01 4.63
C THR A 232 9.44 -3.47 4.49
N PHE A 233 9.01 -3.85 3.28
CA PHE A 233 7.70 -4.46 3.10
C PHE A 233 7.57 -5.78 3.89
N THR A 234 8.68 -6.49 4.09
CA THR A 234 8.73 -7.66 4.96
C THR A 234 8.35 -7.33 6.42
N ASP A 235 8.84 -6.22 6.98
CA ASP A 235 8.42 -5.78 8.32
C ASP A 235 6.92 -5.48 8.37
N TYR A 236 6.37 -4.84 7.33
CA TYR A 236 4.93 -4.59 7.24
C TYR A 236 4.10 -5.89 7.23
N MET A 237 4.59 -6.92 6.54
CA MET A 237 3.89 -8.20 6.42
C MET A 237 4.04 -9.11 7.65
N GLU A 238 5.23 -9.15 8.26
CA GLU A 238 5.54 -10.12 9.32
C GLU A 238 5.51 -9.52 10.73
N ASN A 239 5.78 -8.23 10.85
CA ASN A 239 5.89 -7.53 12.13
C ASN A 239 5.11 -6.20 12.09
N PRO A 240 3.80 -6.22 11.79
CA PRO A 240 3.01 -5.00 11.59
C PRO A 240 2.92 -4.11 12.85
N ASP A 241 3.23 -4.64 14.03
CA ASP A 241 3.35 -3.87 15.27
C ASP A 241 4.62 -3.01 15.36
N LYS A 242 5.71 -3.35 14.65
CA LYS A 242 6.90 -2.48 14.52
C LYS A 242 6.58 -1.15 13.85
N LEU A 243 5.50 -1.13 13.09
CA LEU A 243 5.01 0.00 12.33
C LEU A 243 4.13 0.95 13.18
N ASN A 244 3.95 0.64 14.46
CA ASN A 244 3.24 1.48 15.43
C ASN A 244 4.08 2.70 15.80
N PHE A 245 3.45 3.86 15.84
CA PHE A 245 4.09 5.06 16.36
C PHE A 245 3.08 6.09 16.86
N GLU A 246 3.59 7.00 17.67
CA GLU A 246 2.87 8.15 18.20
C GLU A 246 3.60 9.42 17.79
N VAL A 247 2.83 10.47 17.56
CA VAL A 247 3.31 11.82 17.28
C VAL A 247 2.69 12.76 18.31
N GLU A 248 3.50 13.53 19.00
CA GLU A 248 3.06 14.60 19.91
C GLU A 248 3.34 15.96 19.27
N PHE A 249 2.37 16.86 19.32
CA PHE A 249 2.48 18.20 18.73
C PHE A 249 2.91 19.25 19.75
N GLU A 250 3.46 20.36 19.25
CA GLU A 250 3.66 21.57 20.04
C GLU A 250 2.31 22.13 20.53
N LYS A 251 2.35 22.86 21.65
CA LYS A 251 1.16 23.46 22.25
C LYS A 251 0.68 24.66 21.44
#